data_AF-A0A836ZQC1-F1
#
_entry.id   AF-A0A836ZQC1-F1
#
_cell.length_a   1.000
_cell.length_b   1.000
_cell.length_c   1.000
_cell.angle_alpha   90.00
_cell.angle_beta   90.00
_cell.angle_gamma   90.00
#
_symmetry.space_group_name_H-M   'P 1'
#
loop_
_entity.id
_entity.type
_entity.pdbx_description
1 polymer ?
#
loop_
_entity_poly.entity_id
_entity_poly.type
_entity_poly.pdbx_seq_one_letter_code
_entity_poly.pdbx_strand_id
1 'polypeptide(L)'
;IVAAMVAVNDELQAWAQTQQVAGWAALADVPSTTVDGVSRRVQLYLRAVACATAVEVAERYRSFDATDSANQRADDLSPSITELRRDQRWAVRDLQNLPRSTV
;
A
#
# COMPACT_ATOMS: atom_id res chain seq x y z
N ILE A 1 3.75 1.88 10.89
CA ILE A 1 2.97 0.64 10.59
C ILE A 1 1.49 0.80 10.95
N VAL A 2 1.10 1.04 12.21
CA VAL A 2 -0.33 1.17 12.58
C VAL A 2 -1.02 2.28 11.77
N ALA A 3 -0.41 3.45 11.63
CA ALA A 3 -0.95 4.55 10.83
C ALA A 3 -1.13 4.17 9.35
N ALA A 4 -0.16 3.46 8.77
CA ALA A 4 -0.25 2.94 7.40
C ALA A 4 -1.40 1.94 7.21
N MET A 5 -1.61 1.04 8.18
CA MET A 5 -2.75 0.12 8.15
C MET A 5 -4.09 0.86 8.24
N VAL A 6 -4.20 1.86 9.11
CA VAL A 6 -5.41 2.70 9.22
C VAL A 6 -5.71 3.38 7.89
N ALA A 7 -4.71 4.04 7.28
CA ALA A 7 -4.91 4.73 6.00
C ALA A 7 -5.38 3.77 4.88
N VAL A 8 -4.78 2.59 4.76
CA VAL A 8 -5.20 1.59 3.76
C VAL A 8 -6.59 1.04 4.06
N ASN A 9 -6.93 0.82 5.33
CA ASN A 9 -8.25 0.35 5.72
C ASN A 9 -9.35 1.39 5.44
N ASP A 10 -9.05 2.67 5.67
CA ASP A 10 -9.97 3.77 5.36
C ASP A 10 -10.25 3.84 3.86
N GLU A 11 -9.23 3.69 3.01
CA GLU A 11 -9.39 3.62 1.55
C GLU A 11 -10.22 2.40 1.09
N LEU A 12 -10.14 1.29 1.83
CA LEU A 12 -10.83 0.04 1.50
C LEU A 12 -12.20 -0.10 2.17
N GLN A 13 -12.60 0.82 3.05
CA GLN A 13 -13.78 0.68 3.91
C GLN A 13 -15.06 0.38 3.11
N ALA A 14 -15.35 1.19 2.09
CA ALA A 14 -16.54 1.03 1.25
C ALA A 14 -16.54 -0.31 0.48
N TRP A 15 -15.37 -0.70 -0.02
CA TRP A 15 -15.20 -1.97 -0.70
C TRP A 15 -15.38 -3.16 0.27
N ALA A 16 -14.81 -3.07 1.47
CA ALA A 16 -14.93 -4.09 2.50
C ALA A 16 -16.39 -4.28 2.94
N GLN A 17 -17.15 -3.20 3.11
CA GLN A 17 -18.59 -3.27 3.39
C GLN A 17 -19.35 -4.02 2.28
N THR A 18 -19.00 -3.76 1.02
CA THR A 18 -19.60 -4.48 -0.12
C THR A 18 -19.32 -5.99 -0.05
N GLN A 19 -18.10 -6.39 0.33
CA GLN A 19 -17.76 -7.82 0.47
C GLN A 19 -18.44 -8.47 1.68
N GLN A 20 -18.57 -7.76 2.79
CA GLN A 20 -19.28 -8.24 3.97
C GLN A 20 -20.76 -8.48 3.68
N VAL A 21 -21.42 -7.57 2.95
CA VAL A 21 -22.79 -7.75 2.47
C VAL A 21 -22.91 -8.95 1.51
N ALA A 22 -21.87 -9.21 0.72
CA ALA A 22 -21.79 -10.39 -0.14
C ALA A 22 -21.49 -11.70 0.64
N GLY A 23 -21.33 -11.64 1.96
CA GLY A 23 -21.18 -12.82 2.83
C GLY A 23 -19.74 -13.20 3.17
N TRP A 24 -18.74 -12.40 2.79
CA TRP A 24 -17.33 -12.68 3.07
C TRP A 24 -16.90 -12.07 4.40
N ALA A 25 -16.50 -12.91 5.36
CA ALA A 25 -16.12 -12.47 6.71
C ALA A 25 -14.65 -12.01 6.79
N ALA A 26 -13.76 -12.62 6.01
CA ALA A 26 -12.35 -12.23 5.93
C ALA A 26 -11.91 -11.90 4.50
N LEU A 27 -10.87 -11.07 4.38
CA LEU A 27 -10.26 -10.71 3.09
C LEU A 27 -9.77 -11.94 2.31
N ALA A 28 -9.34 -12.98 3.02
CA ALA A 28 -8.89 -14.24 2.44
C ALA A 28 -10.04 -15.04 1.78
N ASP A 29 -11.27 -14.86 2.26
CA ASP A 29 -12.44 -15.58 1.76
C ASP A 29 -12.98 -14.97 0.45
N VAL A 30 -12.69 -13.68 0.22
CA VAL A 30 -13.14 -12.99 -0.98
C VAL A 30 -12.49 -13.64 -2.21
N PRO A 31 -13.28 -14.07 -3.22
CA PRO A 31 -12.76 -14.77 -4.39
C PRO A 31 -11.60 -14.03 -5.07
N SER A 32 -10.48 -14.74 -5.21
CA SER A 32 -9.31 -14.31 -5.98
C SER A 32 -8.41 -15.50 -6.30
N THR A 33 -7.46 -15.31 -7.23
CA THR A 33 -6.38 -16.27 -7.43
C THR A 33 -5.48 -16.32 -6.19
N THR A 34 -4.74 -17.40 -6.03
CA THR A 34 -3.72 -17.53 -4.98
C THR A 34 -2.32 -17.34 -5.55
N VAL A 35 -1.41 -16.82 -4.72
CA VAL A 35 0.03 -16.76 -4.96
C VAL A 35 0.70 -17.34 -3.72
N ASP A 36 1.46 -18.42 -3.90
CA ASP A 36 2.06 -19.21 -2.81
C ASP A 36 1.03 -19.64 -1.74
N GLY A 37 -0.15 -20.08 -2.20
CA GLY A 37 -1.23 -20.54 -1.31
C GLY A 37 -1.96 -19.43 -0.55
N VAL A 38 -1.57 -18.16 -0.73
CA VAL A 38 -2.21 -17.00 -0.11
C VAL A 38 -3.10 -16.28 -1.12
N SER A 39 -4.28 -15.84 -0.69
CA SER A 39 -5.18 -15.01 -1.51
C SER A 39 -4.44 -13.79 -2.07
N ARG A 40 -4.53 -13.56 -3.40
CA ARG A 40 -3.96 -12.39 -4.06
C ARG A 40 -4.38 -11.09 -3.39
N ARG A 41 -5.60 -11.03 -2.84
CA ARG A 41 -6.12 -9.85 -2.13
C ARG A 41 -5.35 -9.56 -0.84
N VAL A 42 -5.00 -10.61 -0.09
CA VAL A 42 -4.18 -10.49 1.12
C VAL A 42 -2.79 -9.99 0.76
N GLN A 43 -2.18 -10.54 -0.29
CA GLN A 43 -0.86 -10.10 -0.76
C GLN A 43 -0.87 -8.61 -1.18
N LEU A 44 -1.91 -8.17 -1.89
CA LEU A 44 -2.07 -6.77 -2.30
C LEU A 44 -2.29 -5.83 -1.11
N TYR A 45 -3.04 -6.25 -0.10
CA TYR A 45 -3.20 -5.48 1.13
C TYR A 45 -1.86 -5.29 1.85
N LEU A 46 -1.09 -6.37 2.01
CA LEU A 46 0.25 -6.30 2.61
C LEU A 46 1.18 -5.38 1.81
N ARG A 47 1.15 -5.44 0.48
CA ARG A 47 1.91 -4.53 -0.39
C ARG A 47 1.50 -3.07 -0.17
N ALA A 48 0.19 -2.78 -0.14
CA ALA A 48 -0.29 -1.42 0.10
C ALA A 48 0.20 -0.87 1.44
N VAL A 49 0.10 -1.66 2.52
CA VAL A 49 0.58 -1.29 3.86
C VAL A 49 2.10 -1.11 3.90
N ALA A 50 2.86 -1.97 3.21
CA ALA A 50 4.31 -1.84 3.12
C ALA A 50 4.73 -0.55 2.40
N CYS A 51 4.12 -0.23 1.25
CA CYS A 51 4.36 1.03 0.54
C CYS A 51 3.98 2.25 1.39
N ALA A 52 2.81 2.22 2.05
CA ALA A 52 2.38 3.30 2.94
C ALA A 52 3.33 3.50 4.13
N THR A 53 3.83 2.40 4.71
CA THR A 53 4.84 2.45 5.78
C THR A 53 6.15 3.03 5.26
N ALA A 54 6.59 2.64 4.06
CA ALA A 54 7.80 3.16 3.45
C ALA A 54 7.71 4.68 3.18
N VAL A 55 6.55 5.17 2.73
CA VAL A 55 6.28 6.61 2.60
C VAL A 55 6.40 7.32 3.94
N GLU A 56 5.75 6.79 4.99
CA GLU A 56 5.76 7.37 6.34
C GLU A 56 7.20 7.47 6.90
N VAL A 57 8.01 6.42 6.68
CA VAL A 57 9.43 6.41 7.07
C VAL A 57 10.23 7.43 6.25
N ALA A 58 10.11 7.40 4.92
CA ALA A 58 10.85 8.28 4.03
C ALA A 58 10.56 9.77 4.30
N GLU A 59 9.30 10.13 4.58
CA GLU A 59 8.91 11.51 4.92
C GLU A 59 9.53 11.97 6.24
N ARG A 60 9.52 11.13 7.27
CA ARG A 60 10.12 11.45 8.57
C ARG A 60 11.64 11.56 8.49
N TYR A 61 12.30 10.65 7.77
CA TYR A 61 13.76 10.65 7.66
C TYR A 61 14.28 11.80 6.78
N ARG A 62 13.60 12.14 5.67
CA ARG A 62 13.96 13.34 4.88
C ARG A 62 13.88 14.63 5.71
N SER A 63 12.90 14.72 6.61
CA SER A 63 12.77 15.90 7.49
C SER A 63 13.92 16.01 8.51
N PHE A 64 14.58 14.90 8.83
CA PHE A 64 15.68 14.84 9.79
C PHE A 64 17.04 15.18 9.15
N ASP A 65 17.22 14.89 7.86
CA ASP A 65 18.53 14.91 7.18
C ASP A 65 18.80 16.17 6.33
N ALA A 66 17.92 17.17 6.40
CA ALA A 66 17.99 18.39 5.57
C ALA A 66 19.21 19.30 5.85
N THR A 67 20.11 18.92 6.77
CA THR A 67 21.33 19.66 7.11
C THR A 67 22.63 19.10 6.53
N ASP A 68 22.65 17.89 5.94
CA ASP A 68 23.91 17.31 5.47
C ASP A 68 23.92 17.03 3.96
N SER A 69 24.52 17.96 3.22
CA SER A 69 24.71 17.93 1.76
C SER A 69 25.44 16.68 1.21
N ALA A 70 25.94 15.79 2.08
CA ALA A 70 26.72 14.62 1.71
C ALA A 70 25.87 13.38 1.33
N ASN A 71 24.59 13.30 1.73
CA ASN A 71 23.78 12.08 1.60
C ASN A 71 23.09 11.86 0.23
N GLN A 72 23.31 12.77 -0.73
CA GLN A 72 22.60 12.80 -2.01
C GLN A 72 22.85 11.59 -2.93
N ARG A 73 23.84 10.74 -2.63
CA ARG A 73 24.20 9.55 -3.43
C ARG A 73 23.53 8.25 -2.99
N ALA A 74 22.95 8.18 -1.78
CA ALA A 74 22.22 6.99 -1.31
C ALA A 74 20.75 6.99 -1.78
N ASP A 75 20.19 8.17 -2.07
CA ASP A 75 18.83 8.36 -2.58
C ASP A 75 18.61 7.76 -3.98
N ASP A 76 19.66 7.59 -4.80
CA ASP A 76 19.55 7.14 -6.19
C ASP A 76 19.13 5.67 -6.37
N LEU A 77 19.21 4.85 -5.31
CA LEU A 77 18.85 3.42 -5.37
C LEU A 77 17.53 3.09 -4.66
N SER A 78 16.96 4.03 -3.91
CA SER A 78 15.69 3.82 -3.21
C SER A 78 14.52 4.33 -4.05
N PRO A 79 13.39 3.62 -4.11
CA PRO A 79 12.21 4.14 -4.79
C PRO A 79 11.80 5.48 -4.16
N SER A 80 11.51 6.46 -5.00
CA SER A 80 11.08 7.78 -4.57
C SER A 80 9.73 7.71 -3.83
N ILE A 81 9.46 8.68 -2.95
CA ILE A 81 8.16 8.80 -2.26
C ILE A 81 6.99 8.79 -3.27
N THR A 82 7.17 9.42 -4.43
CA THR A 82 6.18 9.42 -5.51
C THR A 82 5.90 8.01 -6.04
N GLU A 83 6.94 7.21 -6.26
CA GLU A 83 6.80 5.82 -6.72
C GLU A 83 6.15 4.95 -5.65
N LEU A 84 6.54 5.10 -4.38
CA LEU A 84 5.92 4.38 -3.27
C LEU A 84 4.43 4.70 -3.13
N ARG A 85 4.04 5.98 -3.25
CA ARG A 85 2.63 6.41 -3.24
C ARG A 85 1.86 5.87 -4.46
N ARG A 86 2.49 5.82 -5.63
CA ARG A 86 1.90 5.21 -6.84
C ARG A 86 1.65 3.72 -6.64
N ASP A 87 2.65 3.01 -6.14
CA ASP A 87 2.58 1.56 -5.91
C ASP A 87 1.56 1.19 -4.82
N GLN A 88 1.45 2.00 -3.76
CA GLN A 88 0.37 1.90 -2.76
C GLN A 88 -1.00 1.99 -3.45
N ARG A 89 -1.23 3.05 -4.24
CA ARG A 89 -2.51 3.26 -4.94
C ARG A 89 -2.82 2.13 -5.92
N TRP A 90 -1.82 1.65 -6.64
CA TRP A 90 -1.98 0.52 -7.56
C TRP A 90 -2.36 -0.76 -6.80
N ALA A 91 -1.73 -1.04 -5.67
CA ALA A 91 -2.07 -2.20 -4.86
C ALA A 91 -3.51 -2.13 -4.34
N VAL A 92 -3.95 -0.97 -3.85
CA VAL A 92 -5.33 -0.73 -3.40
C VAL A 92 -6.34 -0.89 -4.54
N ARG A 93 -6.05 -0.35 -5.73
CA ARG A 93 -6.94 -0.46 -6.89
C ARG A 93 -7.01 -1.88 -7.45
N ASP A 94 -5.89 -2.55 -7.55
CA ASP A 94 -5.82 -3.95 -7.95
C ASP A 94 -6.54 -4.87 -6.98
N LEU A 95 -6.52 -4.55 -5.68
CA LEU A 95 -7.29 -5.26 -4.66
C LEU A 95 -8.77 -5.06 -4.96
N GLN A 96 -9.23 -3.85 -5.26
CA GLN A 96 -10.62 -3.60 -5.58
C GLN A 96 -11.06 -4.06 -6.99
N ASN A 97 -10.15 -4.64 -7.79
CA ASN A 97 -10.34 -4.91 -9.23
C ASN A 97 -10.71 -3.64 -10.04
N LEU A 98 -10.16 -2.50 -9.65
CA LEU A 98 -10.33 -1.23 -10.34
C LEU A 98 -9.14 -0.96 -11.27
N PRO A 99 -9.35 -0.30 -12.43
CA PRO A 99 -8.27 0.00 -13.36
C PRO A 99 -7.27 0.97 -12.73
N ARG A 100 -5.97 0.74 -12.85
CA ARG A 100 -4.94 1.66 -12.30
C ARG A 100 -5.00 3.04 -12.97
N SER A 101 -4.72 4.10 -12.22
CA SER A 101 -4.53 5.45 -12.75
C SER A 101 -3.10 5.93 -12.50
N THR A 102 -2.57 6.69 -13.47
CA THR A 102 -1.27 7.36 -13.41
C THR A 102 -1.51 8.85 -13.64
N VAL A 103 -1.83 9.58 -12.57
CA VAL A 103 -1.81 11.05 -12.57
C VAL A 103 -0.62 11.49 -11.74
#